data_AF-E7FW01-F1
#
_entry.id   AF-E7FW01-F1
#
_cell.length_a   1.000
_cell.length_b   1.000
_cell.length_c   1.000
_cell.angle_alpha   90.00
_cell.angle_beta   90.00
_cell.angle_gamma   90.00
#
_symmetry.space_group_name_H-M   'P 1'
#
loop_
_entity.id
_entity.type
_entity.pdbx_description
1 polymer ?
#
loop_
_entity_poly.entity_id
_entity_poly.type
_entity_poly.pdbx_seq_one_letter_code
_entity_poly.pdbx_strand_id
1 'polypeptide(L)'
;MNRGGKKLSKYQVFAAQWSDTIIRLNELKYNQKIERIVIDRYEDLLQSREIEIEDFDAETIRNKHEINLSEFCYAYGMLIIESLPAFFQSSRKNTEDLANELGYSTLAIVLKKSNKKLHEIIAFKKLFNDDNGADFIENIVEKTLDIYGKTNKVFDSYFKMPGISSGNKCSLDGATNFQIMSYFASIWSVKYSIVDNKVIVNENTKTKTTKTYNNLIYYYLEDLCNNYWSGAGDGKLDKIYIDGQNRYTVVLSKDQIEASLLKWFETRLTSSIQFDHISKSLITLYSNLEGGFTFDKYEFEHIIPRKIVSKDSKYKKYDVPAGSLGNIMLLDEANNKSKKDRTLYDLKPGTYVEEKILERSIYPSHQTLVEVIEEIENEKNNLTRSKKFIENRGREIITSIVSKLYK
;
A
#
# COMPACT_ATOMS: atom_id res chain seq x y z
N MET A 1 -29.83 -22.66 24.86
CA MET A 1 -29.36 -21.25 24.89
C MET A 1 -27.84 -21.27 24.77
N ASN A 2 -27.28 -21.10 23.57
CA ASN A 2 -25.82 -21.11 23.35
C ASN A 2 -25.21 -19.77 23.80
N ARG A 3 -24.60 -19.76 24.99
CA ARG A 3 -23.82 -18.64 25.53
C ARG A 3 -22.34 -18.97 25.39
N GLY A 4 -21.69 -18.50 24.32
CA GLY A 4 -20.23 -18.64 24.16
C GLY A 4 -19.66 -18.68 22.73
N GLY A 5 -20.46 -18.54 21.67
CA GLY A 5 -19.95 -18.61 20.30
C GLY A 5 -19.30 -17.31 19.83
N LYS A 6 -18.06 -17.36 19.34
CA LYS A 6 -17.45 -16.27 18.56
C LYS A 6 -18.33 -16.01 17.34
N LYS A 7 -18.80 -14.77 17.16
CA LYS A 7 -19.62 -14.38 16.00
C LYS A 7 -18.82 -14.66 14.71
N LEU A 8 -19.40 -15.45 13.81
CA LEU A 8 -18.79 -15.72 12.50
C LEU A 8 -18.60 -14.42 11.71
N SER A 9 -17.48 -14.33 10.98
CA SER A 9 -17.28 -13.26 10.01
C SER A 9 -18.27 -13.44 8.85
N LYS A 10 -18.55 -12.35 8.11
CA LYS A 10 -19.45 -12.44 6.93
C LYS A 10 -18.95 -13.46 5.90
N TYR A 11 -17.63 -13.59 5.74
CA TYR A 11 -17.03 -14.55 4.81
C TYR A 11 -17.18 -15.99 5.31
N GLN A 12 -17.13 -16.23 6.62
CA GLN A 12 -17.43 -17.55 7.19
C GLN A 12 -18.91 -17.93 7.01
N VAL A 13 -19.82 -16.95 7.08
CA VAL A 13 -21.24 -17.19 6.75
C VAL A 13 -21.40 -17.55 5.27
N PHE A 14 -20.72 -16.86 4.36
CA PHE A 14 -20.73 -17.21 2.94
C PHE A 14 -20.11 -18.58 2.66
N ALA A 15 -18.98 -18.92 3.32
CA ALA A 15 -18.36 -20.22 3.21
C ALA A 15 -19.33 -21.37 3.55
N ALA A 16 -20.09 -21.22 4.65
CA ALA A 16 -21.11 -22.20 5.02
C ALA A 16 -22.31 -22.22 4.06
N GLN A 17 -22.72 -21.07 3.52
CA GLN A 17 -23.86 -20.99 2.59
C GLN A 17 -23.53 -21.48 1.18
N TRP A 18 -22.26 -21.44 0.79
CA TRP A 18 -21.81 -21.74 -0.58
C TRP A 18 -21.05 -23.06 -0.68
N SER A 19 -21.05 -23.88 0.38
CA SER A 19 -20.39 -25.20 0.42
C SER A 19 -20.78 -26.09 -0.76
N ASP A 20 -22.05 -26.05 -1.17
CA ASP A 20 -22.59 -26.91 -2.21
C ASP A 20 -22.39 -26.34 -3.63
N THR A 21 -21.72 -25.18 -3.75
CA THR A 21 -21.42 -24.55 -5.05
C THR A 21 -20.05 -24.99 -5.52
N ILE A 22 -20.02 -26.21 -6.06
CA ILE A 22 -18.81 -26.85 -6.56
C ILE A 22 -18.38 -26.23 -7.90
N ILE A 23 -17.08 -26.02 -8.01
CA ILE A 23 -16.33 -25.49 -9.15
C ILE A 23 -15.32 -26.57 -9.54
N ARG A 24 -15.23 -26.85 -10.84
CA ARG A 24 -14.20 -27.73 -11.40
C ARG A 24 -13.06 -26.92 -11.96
N LEU A 25 -11.85 -27.26 -11.54
CA LEU A 25 -10.60 -26.67 -12.02
C LEU A 25 -10.03 -27.54 -13.14
N ASN A 26 -9.12 -26.96 -13.94
CA ASN A 26 -8.38 -27.67 -14.98
C ASN A 26 -6.87 -27.51 -14.76
N GLU A 27 -6.08 -28.16 -15.62
CA GLU A 27 -4.60 -28.18 -15.54
C GLU A 27 -3.92 -26.88 -15.98
N LEU A 28 -4.66 -25.79 -16.17
CA LEU A 28 -4.07 -24.50 -16.49
C LEU A 28 -3.41 -23.87 -15.26
N LYS A 29 -2.47 -22.97 -15.54
CA LYS A 29 -1.50 -22.45 -14.58
C LYS A 29 -2.15 -21.85 -13.33
N TYR A 30 -3.19 -21.03 -13.48
CA TYR A 30 -3.81 -20.35 -12.34
C TYR A 30 -4.77 -21.26 -11.58
N ASN A 31 -5.48 -22.15 -12.28
CA ASN A 31 -6.29 -23.19 -11.65
C ASN A 31 -5.45 -24.13 -10.76
N GLN A 32 -4.30 -24.61 -11.23
CA GLN A 32 -3.37 -25.39 -10.42
C GLN A 32 -2.86 -24.62 -9.18
N LYS A 33 -2.62 -23.30 -9.31
CA LYS A 33 -2.22 -22.46 -8.18
C LYS A 33 -3.34 -22.30 -7.16
N ILE A 34 -4.58 -22.12 -7.62
CA ILE A 34 -5.77 -22.02 -6.77
C ILE A 34 -5.92 -23.30 -5.96
N GLU A 35 -5.90 -24.45 -6.64
CA GLU A 35 -6.03 -25.76 -6.01
C GLU A 35 -4.97 -25.94 -4.92
N ARG A 36 -3.71 -25.64 -5.23
CA ARG A 36 -2.62 -25.72 -4.26
C ARG A 36 -2.85 -24.83 -3.03
N ILE A 37 -3.28 -23.58 -3.22
CA ILE A 37 -3.55 -22.66 -2.10
C ILE A 37 -4.68 -23.19 -1.20
N VAL A 38 -5.71 -23.81 -1.79
CA VAL A 38 -6.82 -24.41 -1.03
C VAL A 38 -6.34 -25.63 -0.23
N ILE A 39 -5.56 -26.52 -0.85
CA ILE A 39 -4.96 -27.68 -0.18
C ILE A 39 -4.07 -27.23 0.97
N ASP A 40 -3.11 -26.33 0.71
CA ASP A 40 -2.17 -25.82 1.70
C ASP A 40 -2.92 -25.21 2.91
N ARG A 41 -4.02 -24.47 2.67
CA ARG A 41 -4.86 -23.90 3.74
C ARG A 41 -5.44 -24.97 4.67
N TYR A 42 -5.96 -26.07 4.11
CA TYR A 42 -6.57 -27.12 4.91
C TYR A 42 -5.53 -27.97 5.64
N GLU A 43 -4.40 -28.27 4.99
CA GLU A 43 -3.25 -28.94 5.64
C GLU A 43 -2.75 -28.11 6.84
N ASP A 44 -2.63 -26.79 6.68
CA ASP A 44 -2.27 -25.87 7.78
C ASP A 44 -3.31 -25.89 8.92
N LEU A 45 -4.61 -25.95 8.60
CA LEU A 45 -5.68 -26.02 9.61
C LEU A 45 -5.65 -27.32 10.41
N LEU A 46 -5.37 -28.45 9.77
CA LEU A 46 -5.23 -29.76 10.42
C LEU A 46 -4.00 -29.80 11.34
N GLN A 47 -2.90 -29.16 10.94
CA GLN A 47 -1.67 -29.11 11.75
C GLN A 47 -1.76 -28.10 12.91
N SER A 48 -2.48 -26.98 12.72
CA SER A 48 -2.52 -25.88 13.68
C SER A 48 -3.65 -25.95 14.71
N ARG A 49 -4.65 -26.81 14.49
CA ARG A 49 -5.79 -26.98 15.38
C ARG A 49 -6.04 -28.46 15.62
N GLU A 50 -6.24 -28.86 16.88
CA GLU A 50 -6.87 -30.15 17.25
C GLU A 50 -8.37 -30.14 16.85
N ILE A 51 -8.69 -29.74 15.62
CA ILE A 51 -10.04 -29.71 15.06
C ILE A 51 -10.08 -30.78 13.97
N GLU A 52 -10.88 -31.81 14.19
CA GLU A 52 -11.33 -32.68 13.11
C GLU A 52 -12.22 -31.85 12.17
N ILE A 53 -11.79 -31.68 10.93
CA ILE A 53 -12.63 -31.15 9.86
C ILE A 53 -13.38 -32.38 9.31
N GLU A 54 -14.64 -32.57 9.72
CA GLU A 54 -15.51 -33.60 9.12
C GLU A 54 -15.50 -33.44 7.59
N ASP A 55 -15.28 -34.56 6.87
CA ASP A 55 -15.26 -34.69 5.41
C ASP A 55 -14.14 -33.98 4.62
N PHE A 56 -13.07 -33.47 5.26
CA PHE A 56 -11.90 -33.02 4.49
C PHE A 56 -10.95 -34.17 4.16
N ASP A 57 -10.82 -34.45 2.86
CA ASP A 57 -9.79 -35.31 2.30
C ASP A 57 -9.00 -34.55 1.23
N ALA A 58 -7.72 -34.27 1.50
CA ALA A 58 -6.82 -33.61 0.58
C ALA A 58 -6.62 -34.44 -0.71
N GLU A 59 -6.67 -35.78 -0.63
CA GLU A 59 -6.65 -36.63 -1.82
C GLU A 59 -7.91 -36.45 -2.65
N THR A 60 -9.07 -36.24 -2.04
CA THR A 60 -10.32 -35.98 -2.77
C THR A 60 -10.25 -34.67 -3.58
N ILE A 61 -9.69 -33.59 -3.04
CA ILE A 61 -9.49 -32.35 -3.82
C ILE A 61 -8.49 -32.59 -4.96
N ARG A 62 -7.34 -33.21 -4.66
CA ARG A 62 -6.30 -33.51 -5.65
C ARG A 62 -6.78 -34.43 -6.78
N ASN A 63 -7.70 -35.35 -6.47
CA ASN A 63 -8.21 -36.32 -7.43
C ASN A 63 -9.42 -35.81 -8.21
N LYS A 64 -10.25 -34.95 -7.62
CA LYS A 64 -11.48 -34.42 -8.26
C LYS A 64 -11.27 -33.06 -8.93
N HIS A 65 -10.22 -32.32 -8.57
CA HIS A 65 -10.00 -30.92 -8.95
C HIS A 65 -11.25 -30.05 -8.67
N GLU A 66 -11.94 -30.35 -7.57
CA GLU A 66 -13.19 -29.70 -7.18
C GLU A 66 -12.98 -28.88 -5.91
N ILE A 67 -13.38 -27.61 -5.96
CA ILE A 67 -13.41 -26.69 -4.82
C ILE A 67 -14.77 -26.00 -4.78
N ASN A 68 -15.14 -25.38 -3.66
CA ASN A 68 -16.33 -24.53 -3.60
C ASN A 68 -16.02 -23.06 -3.93
N LEU A 69 -17.07 -22.28 -4.22
CA LEU A 69 -16.94 -20.86 -4.58
C LEU A 69 -16.28 -20.00 -3.49
N SER A 70 -16.45 -20.34 -2.21
CA SER A 70 -15.79 -19.61 -1.12
C SER A 70 -14.29 -19.91 -1.06
N GLU A 71 -13.89 -21.15 -1.29
CA GLU A 71 -12.48 -21.54 -1.40
C GLU A 71 -11.80 -20.85 -2.58
N PHE A 72 -12.49 -20.76 -3.72
CA PHE A 72 -12.02 -19.97 -4.84
C PHE A 72 -11.80 -18.50 -4.45
N CYS A 73 -12.76 -17.86 -3.77
CA CYS A 73 -12.61 -16.48 -3.33
C CYS A 73 -11.40 -16.30 -2.39
N TYR A 74 -11.19 -17.22 -1.44
CA TYR A 74 -10.02 -17.20 -0.57
C TYR A 74 -8.71 -17.30 -1.37
N ALA A 75 -8.58 -18.32 -2.23
CA ALA A 75 -7.38 -18.55 -3.01
C ALA A 75 -7.09 -17.39 -4.00
N TYR A 76 -8.14 -16.84 -4.59
CA TYR A 76 -8.06 -15.66 -5.42
C TYR A 76 -7.51 -14.44 -4.66
N GLY A 77 -7.98 -14.24 -3.42
CA GLY A 77 -7.45 -13.24 -2.51
C GLY A 77 -5.97 -13.41 -2.17
N MET A 78 -5.54 -14.65 -1.91
CA MET A 78 -4.14 -14.97 -1.66
C MET A 78 -3.24 -14.62 -2.84
N LEU A 79 -3.66 -14.99 -4.06
CA LEU A 79 -2.93 -14.62 -5.29
C LEU A 79 -2.86 -13.10 -5.47
N ILE A 80 -3.91 -12.36 -5.12
CA ILE A 80 -3.91 -10.89 -5.15
C ILE A 80 -2.88 -10.33 -4.17
N ILE A 81 -2.82 -10.84 -2.93
CA ILE A 81 -1.84 -10.42 -1.92
C ILE A 81 -0.41 -10.62 -2.45
N GLU A 82 -0.12 -11.79 -3.03
CA GLU A 82 1.19 -12.10 -3.63
C GLU A 82 1.56 -11.16 -4.78
N SER A 83 0.57 -10.66 -5.52
CA SER A 83 0.78 -9.72 -6.63
C SER A 83 1.02 -8.27 -6.19
N LEU A 84 0.83 -7.95 -4.90
CA LEU A 84 0.90 -6.60 -4.32
C LEU A 84 1.89 -6.48 -3.14
N PRO A 85 3.15 -6.91 -3.28
CA PRO A 85 4.13 -6.81 -2.19
C PRO A 85 4.33 -5.37 -1.70
N ALA A 86 4.23 -4.35 -2.56
CA ALA A 86 4.37 -2.95 -2.14
C ALA A 86 3.33 -2.52 -1.08
N PHE A 87 2.17 -3.18 -1.04
CA PHE A 87 1.10 -2.91 -0.08
C PHE A 87 1.07 -3.91 1.08
N PHE A 88 1.43 -5.17 0.84
CA PHE A 88 1.13 -6.28 1.76
C PHE A 88 2.36 -7.02 2.31
N GLN A 89 3.56 -6.48 2.14
CA GLN A 89 4.86 -7.04 2.58
C GLN A 89 4.90 -7.69 3.98
N SER A 90 4.13 -7.16 4.94
CA SER A 90 4.15 -7.58 6.36
C SER A 90 2.95 -8.45 6.78
N SER A 91 2.01 -8.73 5.88
CA SER A 91 0.69 -9.28 6.20
C SER A 91 0.64 -10.81 6.40
N ARG A 92 1.64 -11.39 7.10
CA ARG A 92 1.58 -12.80 7.53
C ARG A 92 0.66 -13.03 8.74
N LYS A 93 0.26 -11.96 9.44
CA LYS A 93 -0.72 -12.01 10.53
C LYS A 93 -2.07 -11.57 9.96
N ASN A 94 -3.10 -12.40 10.12
CA ASN A 94 -4.48 -12.22 9.59
C ASN A 94 -4.61 -12.28 8.05
N THR A 95 -3.74 -13.03 7.39
CA THR A 95 -3.79 -13.23 5.93
C THR A 95 -5.15 -13.75 5.46
N GLU A 96 -5.84 -14.55 6.25
CA GLU A 96 -7.13 -15.14 5.85
C GLU A 96 -8.27 -14.11 5.73
N ASP A 97 -8.43 -13.22 6.71
CA ASP A 97 -9.45 -12.17 6.63
C ASP A 97 -9.18 -11.21 5.48
N LEU A 98 -7.89 -10.86 5.27
CA LEU A 98 -7.46 -10.02 4.16
C LEU A 98 -7.68 -10.70 2.81
N ALA A 99 -7.32 -11.98 2.68
CA ALA A 99 -7.52 -12.76 1.47
C ALA A 99 -9.01 -12.88 1.14
N ASN A 100 -9.85 -13.20 2.12
CA ASN A 100 -11.28 -13.23 1.93
C ASN A 100 -11.83 -11.86 1.52
N GLU A 101 -11.39 -10.77 2.16
CA GLU A 101 -11.82 -9.42 1.74
C GLU A 101 -11.44 -9.12 0.30
N LEU A 102 -10.17 -9.26 -0.06
CA LEU A 102 -9.69 -8.96 -1.40
C LEU A 102 -10.33 -9.87 -2.45
N GLY A 103 -10.46 -11.16 -2.17
CA GLY A 103 -11.01 -12.14 -3.10
C GLY A 103 -12.48 -11.92 -3.40
N TYR A 104 -13.32 -11.86 -2.37
CA TYR A 104 -14.77 -11.62 -2.53
C TYR A 104 -15.04 -10.26 -3.18
N SER A 105 -14.37 -9.20 -2.71
CA SER A 105 -14.59 -7.86 -3.21
C SER A 105 -14.09 -7.66 -4.63
N THR A 106 -12.95 -8.27 -5.00
CA THR A 106 -12.45 -8.26 -6.38
C THR A 106 -13.38 -9.04 -7.31
N LEU A 107 -13.88 -10.20 -6.87
CA LEU A 107 -14.87 -10.94 -7.65
C LEU A 107 -16.17 -10.15 -7.84
N ALA A 108 -16.63 -9.43 -6.81
CA ALA A 108 -17.78 -8.53 -6.93
C ALA A 108 -17.54 -7.44 -7.98
N ILE A 109 -16.35 -6.83 -8.00
CA ILE A 109 -15.97 -5.83 -9.02
C ILE A 109 -16.01 -6.44 -10.42
N VAL A 110 -15.42 -7.63 -10.60
CA VAL A 110 -15.40 -8.37 -11.87
C VAL A 110 -16.81 -8.62 -12.38
N LEU A 111 -17.72 -9.05 -11.50
CA LEU A 111 -19.13 -9.35 -11.79
C LEU A 111 -20.05 -8.11 -11.78
N LYS A 112 -19.50 -6.91 -11.64
CA LYS A 112 -20.25 -5.65 -11.54
C LYS A 112 -21.34 -5.69 -10.46
N LYS A 113 -20.99 -6.22 -9.29
CA LYS A 113 -21.85 -6.30 -8.10
C LYS A 113 -21.34 -5.42 -6.97
N SER A 114 -22.27 -4.69 -6.35
CA SER A 114 -21.97 -3.83 -5.20
C SER A 114 -21.31 -4.63 -4.08
N ASN A 115 -20.29 -4.04 -3.46
CA ASN A 115 -19.60 -4.62 -2.32
C ASN A 115 -20.45 -4.68 -1.03
N LYS A 116 -21.60 -3.98 -1.01
CA LYS A 116 -22.64 -4.14 0.02
C LYS A 116 -23.46 -5.43 -0.16
N LYS A 117 -23.38 -6.05 -1.33
CA LYS A 117 -24.23 -7.14 -1.80
C LYS A 117 -23.42 -8.38 -2.21
N LEU A 118 -22.32 -8.67 -1.50
CA LEU A 118 -21.45 -9.82 -1.79
C LEU A 118 -22.19 -11.17 -1.82
N HIS A 119 -23.27 -11.29 -1.03
CA HIS A 119 -24.12 -12.49 -1.05
C HIS A 119 -24.75 -12.77 -2.43
N GLU A 120 -24.91 -11.75 -3.30
CA GLU A 120 -25.47 -11.90 -4.65
C GLU A 120 -24.49 -12.53 -5.65
N ILE A 121 -23.20 -12.67 -5.31
CA ILE A 121 -22.20 -13.33 -6.17
C ILE A 121 -22.65 -14.76 -6.50
N ILE A 122 -23.30 -15.45 -5.57
CA ILE A 122 -23.80 -16.82 -5.75
C ILE A 122 -24.75 -16.97 -6.94
N ALA A 123 -25.45 -15.89 -7.34
CA ALA A 123 -26.32 -15.89 -8.51
C ALA A 123 -25.55 -16.14 -9.81
N PHE A 124 -24.22 -15.96 -9.81
CA PHE A 124 -23.34 -16.16 -10.95
C PHE A 124 -22.65 -17.54 -10.95
N LYS A 125 -23.05 -18.47 -10.08
CA LYS A 125 -22.41 -19.80 -9.97
C LYS A 125 -22.26 -20.55 -11.31
N LYS A 126 -23.20 -20.35 -12.25
CA LYS A 126 -23.15 -20.90 -13.62
C LYS A 126 -21.89 -20.51 -14.39
N LEU A 127 -21.38 -19.29 -14.17
CA LEU A 127 -20.12 -18.84 -14.78
C LEU A 127 -18.92 -19.70 -14.36
N PHE A 128 -19.00 -20.34 -13.19
CA PHE A 128 -17.90 -21.08 -12.59
C PHE A 128 -18.08 -22.60 -12.68
N ASN A 129 -19.32 -23.08 -12.77
CA ASN A 129 -19.63 -24.52 -12.73
C ASN A 129 -20.18 -25.11 -14.03
N ASP A 130 -20.41 -24.30 -15.08
CA ASP A 130 -20.68 -24.80 -16.43
C ASP A 130 -19.38 -25.34 -17.09
N ASP A 131 -19.49 -26.00 -18.25
CA ASP A 131 -18.38 -26.67 -18.94
C ASP A 131 -17.17 -25.76 -19.25
N ASN A 132 -17.39 -24.45 -19.39
CA ASN A 132 -16.32 -23.46 -19.64
C ASN A 132 -15.86 -22.74 -18.36
N GLY A 133 -16.33 -23.15 -17.19
CA GLY A 133 -16.09 -22.47 -15.92
C GLY A 133 -14.62 -22.41 -15.53
N ALA A 134 -13.88 -23.51 -15.74
CA ALA A 134 -12.45 -23.57 -15.47
C ALA A 134 -11.64 -22.57 -16.33
N ASP A 135 -11.99 -22.43 -17.61
CA ASP A 135 -11.35 -21.47 -18.52
C ASP A 135 -11.72 -20.02 -18.17
N PHE A 136 -12.98 -19.80 -17.75
CA PHE A 136 -13.41 -18.50 -17.25
C PHE A 136 -12.59 -18.10 -16.00
N ILE A 137 -12.39 -19.02 -15.06
CA ILE A 137 -11.57 -18.80 -13.85
C ILE A 137 -10.12 -18.46 -14.22
N GLU A 138 -9.49 -19.28 -15.06
CA GLU A 138 -8.11 -19.03 -15.51
C GLU A 138 -7.97 -17.61 -16.08
N ASN A 139 -8.93 -17.22 -16.91
CA ASN A 139 -8.93 -15.94 -17.61
C ASN A 139 -9.14 -14.74 -16.68
N ILE A 140 -10.11 -14.80 -15.74
CA ILE A 140 -10.31 -13.71 -14.77
C ILE A 140 -9.11 -13.58 -13.83
N VAL A 141 -8.51 -14.69 -13.41
CA VAL A 141 -7.36 -14.68 -12.49
C VAL A 141 -6.15 -14.10 -13.20
N GLU A 142 -5.84 -14.54 -14.43
CA GLU A 142 -4.75 -13.98 -15.22
C GLU A 142 -4.87 -12.46 -15.36
N LYS A 143 -6.04 -11.98 -15.79
CA LYS A 143 -6.28 -10.55 -16.05
C LYS A 143 -6.25 -9.72 -14.78
N THR A 144 -6.73 -10.27 -13.68
CA THR A 144 -6.68 -9.61 -12.38
C THR A 144 -5.26 -9.46 -11.86
N LEU A 145 -4.48 -10.54 -11.93
CA LEU A 145 -3.08 -10.50 -11.50
C LEU A 145 -2.22 -9.62 -12.41
N ASP A 146 -2.54 -9.51 -13.71
CA ASP A 146 -1.93 -8.50 -14.59
C ASP A 146 -2.21 -7.07 -14.10
N ILE A 147 -3.46 -6.78 -13.72
CA ILE A 147 -3.83 -5.45 -13.25
C ILE A 147 -3.13 -5.13 -11.92
N TYR A 148 -3.24 -6.00 -10.93
CA TYR A 148 -2.63 -5.78 -9.62
C TYR A 148 -1.11 -5.78 -9.69
N GLY A 149 -0.49 -6.64 -10.49
CA GLY A 149 0.95 -6.65 -10.69
C GLY A 149 1.46 -5.34 -11.33
N LYS A 150 0.69 -4.75 -12.26
CA LYS A 150 1.00 -3.42 -12.83
C LYS A 150 0.79 -2.30 -11.81
N THR A 151 -0.29 -2.36 -11.03
CA THR A 151 -0.52 -1.43 -9.90
C THR A 151 0.65 -1.50 -8.93
N ASN A 152 1.09 -2.70 -8.55
CA ASN A 152 2.25 -2.88 -7.68
C ASN A 152 3.50 -2.22 -8.24
N LYS A 153 3.80 -2.41 -9.53
CA LYS A 153 4.96 -1.79 -10.19
C LYS A 153 4.93 -0.27 -10.13
N VAL A 154 3.75 0.35 -10.29
CA VAL A 154 3.60 1.81 -10.13
C VAL A 154 4.02 2.23 -8.73
N PHE A 155 3.44 1.64 -7.69
CA PHE A 155 3.74 2.03 -6.30
C PHE A 155 5.14 1.62 -5.84
N ASP A 156 5.66 0.47 -6.27
CA ASP A 156 7.02 0.03 -5.94
C ASP A 156 8.06 1.03 -6.48
N SER A 157 7.86 1.56 -7.69
CA SER A 157 8.77 2.56 -8.28
C SER A 157 8.85 3.86 -7.47
N TYR A 158 7.80 4.20 -6.72
CA TYR A 158 7.74 5.41 -5.90
C TYR A 158 8.12 5.18 -4.43
N PHE A 159 7.82 4.02 -3.87
CA PHE A 159 7.88 3.80 -2.42
C PHE A 159 8.85 2.70 -1.98
N LYS A 160 9.54 2.04 -2.91
CA LYS A 160 10.64 1.12 -2.57
C LYS A 160 11.76 1.91 -1.89
N MET A 161 12.26 1.40 -0.77
CA MET A 161 13.44 1.98 -0.12
C MET A 161 14.64 1.92 -1.09
N PRO A 162 15.36 3.04 -1.29
CA PRO A 162 16.54 3.04 -2.14
C PRO A 162 17.60 2.04 -1.67
N GLY A 163 18.44 1.58 -2.59
CA GLY A 163 19.55 0.67 -2.29
C GLY A 163 19.21 -0.82 -2.21
N ILE A 164 17.94 -1.18 -2.03
CA ILE A 164 17.57 -2.58 -1.84
C ILE A 164 17.43 -3.30 -3.19
N SER A 165 18.29 -4.30 -3.44
CA SER A 165 18.31 -5.09 -4.67
C SER A 165 17.16 -6.10 -4.78
N SER A 166 16.57 -6.56 -3.67
CA SER A 166 15.42 -7.47 -3.69
C SER A 166 14.51 -7.34 -2.48
N GLY A 167 13.20 -7.25 -2.72
CA GLY A 167 12.11 -7.62 -1.81
C GLY A 167 12.16 -7.10 -0.36
N ASN A 168 11.18 -6.25 -0.04
CA ASN A 168 10.50 -6.23 1.28
C ASN A 168 10.66 -5.01 2.20
N LYS A 169 11.11 -3.85 1.71
CA LYS A 169 10.84 -2.58 2.41
C LYS A 169 10.34 -1.51 1.45
N CYS A 170 9.03 -1.56 1.22
CA CYS A 170 8.26 -0.45 0.70
C CYS A 170 7.84 0.41 1.90
N SER A 171 8.09 1.73 1.84
CA SER A 171 7.57 2.67 2.83
C SER A 171 6.22 3.22 2.37
N LEU A 172 5.34 2.36 1.86
CA LEU A 172 3.98 2.73 1.50
C LEU A 172 3.07 2.47 2.70
N ASP A 173 2.41 3.51 3.20
CA ASP A 173 1.50 3.40 4.34
C ASP A 173 0.20 4.17 4.09
N GLY A 174 -0.84 3.88 4.86
CA GLY A 174 -2.12 4.60 4.85
C GLY A 174 -3.07 4.26 3.71
N ALA A 175 -2.70 3.39 2.76
CA ALA A 175 -3.64 2.88 1.76
C ALA A 175 -4.60 1.86 2.39
N THR A 176 -5.91 2.08 2.26
CA THR A 176 -6.91 1.10 2.72
C THR A 176 -7.15 0.02 1.67
N ASN A 177 -7.67 -1.15 2.09
CA ASN A 177 -8.01 -2.23 1.16
C ASN A 177 -8.98 -1.76 0.07
N PHE A 178 -10.00 -0.96 0.43
CA PHE A 178 -10.93 -0.39 -0.55
C PHE A 178 -10.27 0.59 -1.53
N GLN A 179 -9.26 1.36 -1.09
CA GLN A 179 -8.49 2.20 -2.00
C GLN A 179 -7.71 1.35 -3.02
N ILE A 180 -7.06 0.27 -2.56
CA ILE A 180 -6.31 -0.63 -3.45
C ILE A 180 -7.26 -1.28 -4.46
N MET A 181 -8.41 -1.77 -4.01
CA MET A 181 -9.45 -2.34 -4.87
C MET A 181 -10.06 -1.32 -5.83
N SER A 182 -10.07 -0.04 -5.47
CA SER A 182 -10.55 1.03 -6.33
C SER A 182 -9.65 1.24 -7.56
N TYR A 183 -8.34 1.02 -7.41
CA TYR A 183 -7.40 1.05 -8.53
C TYR A 183 -7.68 -0.11 -9.49
N PHE A 184 -7.92 -1.30 -8.96
CA PHE A 184 -8.35 -2.45 -9.76
C PHE A 184 -9.68 -2.18 -10.47
N ALA A 185 -10.71 -1.74 -9.74
CA ALA A 185 -12.03 -1.41 -10.30
C ALA A 185 -11.95 -0.40 -11.44
N SER A 186 -11.11 0.62 -11.28
CA SER A 186 -10.88 1.63 -12.29
C SER A 186 -10.29 1.04 -13.57
N ILE A 187 -9.23 0.24 -13.45
CA ILE A 187 -8.58 -0.36 -14.62
C ILE A 187 -9.47 -1.43 -15.26
N TRP A 188 -10.12 -2.27 -14.45
CA TRP A 188 -11.03 -3.31 -14.90
C TRP A 188 -12.19 -2.71 -15.71
N SER A 189 -12.88 -1.70 -15.17
CA SER A 189 -14.01 -1.05 -15.84
C SER A 189 -13.62 -0.34 -17.15
N VAL A 190 -12.37 0.14 -17.26
CA VAL A 190 -11.86 0.70 -18.52
C VAL A 190 -11.54 -0.42 -19.51
N LYS A 191 -10.81 -1.46 -19.08
CA LYS A 191 -10.15 -2.41 -19.99
C LYS A 191 -11.00 -3.62 -20.35
N TYR A 192 -11.82 -4.11 -19.44
CA TYR A 192 -12.50 -5.40 -19.58
C TYR A 192 -14.01 -5.27 -19.35
N SER A 193 -14.74 -6.28 -19.83
CA SER A 193 -16.16 -6.50 -19.54
C SER A 193 -16.46 -8.00 -19.64
N ILE A 194 -17.55 -8.44 -19.02
CA ILE A 194 -18.04 -9.81 -19.16
C ILE A 194 -19.23 -9.78 -20.12
N VAL A 195 -19.11 -10.49 -21.24
CA VAL A 195 -20.15 -10.66 -22.26
C VAL A 195 -20.20 -12.13 -22.64
N ASP A 196 -21.39 -12.71 -22.68
CA ASP A 196 -21.61 -14.13 -23.01
C ASP A 196 -20.69 -15.08 -22.22
N ASN A 197 -20.60 -14.84 -20.91
CA ASN A 197 -19.78 -15.61 -19.96
C ASN A 197 -18.27 -15.60 -20.27
N LYS A 198 -17.79 -14.64 -21.07
CA LYS A 198 -16.38 -14.48 -21.42
C LYS A 198 -15.89 -13.10 -21.06
N VAL A 199 -14.61 -13.01 -20.67
CA VAL A 199 -13.96 -11.72 -20.47
C VAL A 199 -13.52 -11.18 -21.82
N ILE A 200 -14.08 -10.05 -22.22
CA ILE A 200 -13.70 -9.33 -23.43
C ILE A 200 -12.83 -8.12 -23.10
N VAL A 201 -11.98 -7.72 -24.05
CA VAL A 201 -11.20 -6.47 -23.97
C VAL A 201 -12.00 -5.37 -24.65
N ASN A 202 -12.27 -4.28 -23.93
CA ASN A 202 -13.01 -3.15 -24.51
C ASN A 202 -12.13 -2.44 -25.56
N GLU A 203 -12.77 -1.83 -26.55
CA GLU A 203 -12.09 -1.14 -27.65
C GLU A 203 -11.32 0.11 -27.20
N ASN A 204 -10.18 0.39 -27.85
CA ASN A 204 -9.41 1.62 -27.68
C ASN A 204 -8.99 1.93 -26.22
N THR A 205 -8.73 0.89 -25.44
CA THR A 205 -8.47 1.00 -23.98
C THR A 205 -7.03 1.28 -23.62
N LYS A 206 -6.05 0.93 -24.47
CA LYS A 206 -4.61 1.02 -24.14
C LYS A 206 -4.22 2.39 -23.59
N THR A 207 -4.54 3.47 -24.31
CA THR A 207 -4.22 4.84 -23.90
C THR A 207 -4.94 5.24 -22.62
N LYS A 208 -6.22 4.87 -22.47
CA LYS A 208 -6.99 5.18 -21.26
C LYS A 208 -6.42 4.45 -20.04
N THR A 209 -6.16 3.16 -20.16
CA THR A 209 -5.54 2.34 -19.11
C THR A 209 -4.17 2.87 -18.70
N THR A 210 -3.30 3.23 -19.64
CA THR A 210 -1.98 3.83 -19.32
C THR A 210 -2.14 5.14 -18.57
N LYS A 211 -3.04 6.04 -19.02
CA LYS A 211 -3.33 7.29 -18.31
C LYS A 211 -3.85 7.02 -16.90
N THR A 212 -4.78 6.07 -16.73
CA THR A 212 -5.31 5.69 -15.42
C THR A 212 -4.23 5.18 -14.48
N TYR A 213 -3.29 4.35 -14.96
CA TYR A 213 -2.15 3.90 -14.15
C TYR A 213 -1.26 5.06 -13.70
N ASN A 214 -0.94 5.97 -14.62
CA ASN A 214 -0.13 7.15 -14.30
C ASN A 214 -0.84 8.05 -13.28
N ASN A 215 -2.18 8.08 -13.29
CA ASN A 215 -2.96 8.90 -12.38
C ASN A 215 -3.02 8.37 -10.94
N LEU A 216 -2.72 7.07 -10.71
CA LEU A 216 -2.90 6.45 -9.39
C LEU A 216 -2.09 7.13 -8.29
N ILE A 217 -0.85 7.57 -8.59
CA ILE A 217 0.03 8.21 -7.60
C ILE A 217 -0.53 9.54 -7.11
N TYR A 218 -1.08 10.38 -8.00
CA TYR A 218 -1.64 11.68 -7.60
C TYR A 218 -2.86 11.48 -6.70
N TYR A 219 -3.75 10.57 -7.07
CA TYR A 219 -4.91 10.27 -6.23
C TYR A 219 -4.54 9.58 -4.92
N TYR A 220 -3.51 8.74 -4.89
CA TYR A 220 -3.02 8.19 -3.64
C TYR A 220 -2.61 9.29 -2.66
N LEU A 221 -1.81 10.27 -3.12
CA LEU A 221 -1.37 11.40 -2.31
C LEU A 221 -2.56 12.28 -1.86
N GLU A 222 -3.45 12.63 -2.79
CA GLU A 222 -4.66 13.41 -2.51
C GLU A 222 -5.55 12.72 -1.47
N ASP A 223 -5.80 11.42 -1.67
CA ASP A 223 -6.70 10.64 -0.82
C ASP A 223 -6.08 10.41 0.56
N LEU A 224 -4.76 10.23 0.65
CA LEU A 224 -4.02 10.09 1.90
C LEU A 224 -4.10 11.37 2.74
N CYS A 225 -3.85 12.53 2.12
CA CYS A 225 -3.89 13.82 2.80
C CYS A 225 -5.30 14.19 3.30
N ASN A 226 -6.32 13.82 2.54
CA ASN A 226 -7.72 14.15 2.85
C ASN A 226 -8.46 13.05 3.62
N ASN A 227 -7.78 11.96 3.99
CA ASN A 227 -8.40 10.75 4.57
C ASN A 227 -9.62 10.28 3.75
N TYR A 228 -9.55 10.39 2.41
CA TYR A 228 -10.70 10.18 1.53
C TYR A 228 -11.29 8.79 1.67
N TRP A 229 -10.49 7.76 1.98
CA TRP A 229 -10.97 6.38 2.14
C TRP A 229 -11.39 6.01 3.56
N SER A 230 -11.44 6.96 4.48
CA SER A 230 -12.04 6.74 5.81
C SER A 230 -13.56 6.52 5.73
N GLY A 231 -14.11 5.72 6.65
CA GLY A 231 -15.56 5.47 6.73
C GLY A 231 -16.10 4.51 5.66
N ALA A 232 -17.20 4.88 5.00
CA ALA A 232 -17.94 4.03 4.04
C ALA A 232 -17.17 3.83 2.71
N GLY A 233 -16.19 2.94 2.71
CA GLY A 233 -15.35 2.60 1.56
C GLY A 233 -16.10 1.90 0.42
N ASP A 234 -17.09 1.06 0.75
CA ASP A 234 -17.94 0.34 -0.20
C ASP A 234 -18.68 1.28 -1.17
N GLY A 235 -19.32 2.35 -0.66
CA GLY A 235 -20.02 3.31 -1.50
C GLY A 235 -19.08 4.15 -2.37
N LYS A 236 -17.85 4.41 -1.92
CA LYS A 236 -16.82 5.08 -2.72
C LYS A 236 -16.31 4.19 -3.83
N LEU A 237 -16.19 2.89 -3.56
CA LEU A 237 -15.83 1.88 -4.56
C LEU A 237 -16.94 1.73 -5.61
N ASP A 238 -18.20 1.61 -5.20
CA ASP A 238 -19.35 1.45 -6.11
C ASP A 238 -19.46 2.61 -7.12
N LYS A 239 -19.17 3.84 -6.70
CA LYS A 239 -19.13 5.00 -7.62
C LYS A 239 -18.23 4.76 -8.84
N ILE A 240 -17.16 4.00 -8.71
CA ILE A 240 -16.17 3.82 -9.79
C ILE A 240 -16.66 2.85 -10.86
N TYR A 241 -17.17 1.67 -10.47
CA TYR A 241 -17.47 0.57 -11.42
C TYR A 241 -18.98 0.25 -11.56
N ILE A 242 -19.81 0.66 -10.58
CA ILE A 242 -21.27 0.55 -10.68
C ILE A 242 -21.83 1.82 -11.33
N ASP A 243 -21.53 2.98 -10.75
CA ASP A 243 -22.09 4.26 -11.21
C ASP A 243 -21.30 4.86 -12.39
N GLY A 244 -20.13 4.29 -12.72
CA GLY A 244 -19.28 4.72 -13.83
C GLY A 244 -18.51 6.04 -13.59
N GLN A 245 -18.48 6.54 -12.35
CA GLN A 245 -17.77 7.76 -11.95
C GLN A 245 -16.28 7.45 -11.67
N ASN A 246 -15.58 7.04 -12.71
CA ASN A 246 -14.18 6.63 -12.60
C ASN A 246 -13.22 7.83 -12.51
N ARG A 247 -12.98 8.32 -11.28
CA ARG A 247 -12.13 9.49 -11.00
C ARG A 247 -10.69 9.34 -11.52
N TYR A 248 -10.11 8.14 -11.47
CA TYR A 248 -8.71 7.91 -11.87
C TYR A 248 -8.44 8.09 -13.36
N THR A 249 -9.47 8.29 -14.18
CA THR A 249 -9.31 8.61 -15.61
C THR A 249 -8.96 10.08 -15.88
N VAL A 250 -9.07 10.95 -14.87
CA VAL A 250 -8.81 12.38 -14.94
C VAL A 250 -7.52 12.70 -14.20
N VAL A 251 -6.68 13.59 -14.76
CA VAL A 251 -5.43 14.02 -14.12
C VAL A 251 -5.76 15.10 -13.08
N LEU A 252 -5.23 14.97 -11.87
CA LEU A 252 -5.32 16.03 -10.85
C LEU A 252 -4.38 17.19 -11.20
N SER A 253 -4.78 18.42 -10.92
CA SER A 253 -3.93 19.59 -11.17
C SER A 253 -2.77 19.65 -10.17
N LYS A 254 -1.64 20.24 -10.61
CA LYS A 254 -0.45 20.45 -9.77
C LYS A 254 -0.80 21.18 -8.48
N ASP A 255 -1.55 22.28 -8.61
CA ASP A 255 -1.94 23.15 -7.49
C ASP A 255 -2.81 22.42 -6.47
N GLN A 256 -3.70 21.53 -6.93
CA GLN A 256 -4.54 20.73 -6.03
C GLN A 256 -3.70 19.80 -5.16
N ILE A 257 -2.76 19.05 -5.75
CA ILE A 257 -1.90 18.13 -5.01
C ILE A 257 -0.99 18.88 -4.04
N GLU A 258 -0.40 19.99 -4.49
CA GLU A 258 0.47 20.82 -3.65
C GLU A 258 -0.30 21.39 -2.45
N ALA A 259 -1.49 21.95 -2.68
CA ALA A 259 -2.33 22.48 -1.61
C ALA A 259 -2.73 21.39 -0.59
N SER A 260 -3.10 20.19 -1.05
CA SER A 260 -3.44 19.07 -0.17
C SER A 260 -2.26 18.59 0.67
N LEU A 261 -1.07 18.44 0.06
CA LEU A 261 0.13 18.01 0.78
C LEU A 261 0.60 19.05 1.79
N LEU A 262 0.62 20.33 1.41
CA LEU A 262 1.01 21.42 2.32
C LEU A 262 0.04 21.53 3.50
N LYS A 263 -1.27 21.49 3.24
CA LYS A 263 -2.29 21.49 4.28
C LYS A 263 -2.14 20.30 5.22
N TRP A 264 -1.93 19.10 4.68
CA TRP A 264 -1.66 17.92 5.50
C TRP A 264 -0.43 18.13 6.39
N PHE A 265 0.68 18.62 5.82
CA PHE A 265 1.92 18.82 6.55
C PHE A 265 1.76 19.82 7.70
N GLU A 266 1.11 20.96 7.46
CA GLU A 266 0.81 21.97 8.48
C GLU A 266 0.01 21.39 9.65
N THR A 267 -1.00 20.56 9.38
CA THR A 267 -1.81 19.91 10.42
C THR A 267 -1.05 18.82 11.20
N ARG A 268 0.15 18.42 10.74
CA ARG A 268 0.96 17.34 11.32
C ARG A 268 2.24 17.82 12.00
N LEU A 269 2.46 19.12 12.11
CA LEU A 269 3.52 19.73 12.92
C LEU A 269 3.21 19.57 14.42
N THR A 270 3.35 18.35 14.91
CA THR A 270 3.08 17.96 16.30
C THR A 270 4.38 17.77 17.08
N SER A 271 4.35 17.95 18.40
CA SER A 271 5.49 17.80 19.31
C SER A 271 5.89 16.34 19.55
N SER A 272 6.17 15.62 18.47
CA SER A 272 6.68 14.26 18.43
C SER A 272 8.13 14.24 17.99
N ILE A 273 8.89 13.27 18.50
CA ILE A 273 10.23 12.94 18.05
C ILE A 273 10.26 11.71 17.14
N GLN A 274 9.20 10.90 17.18
CA GLN A 274 9.05 9.73 16.32
C GLN A 274 8.60 10.17 14.93
N PHE A 275 9.23 9.61 13.92
CA PHE A 275 8.80 9.76 12.54
C PHE A 275 7.42 9.15 12.36
N ASP A 276 6.47 9.95 11.87
CA ASP A 276 5.20 9.43 11.43
C ASP A 276 5.35 8.67 10.09
N HIS A 277 4.42 7.75 9.86
CA HIS A 277 4.46 6.82 8.74
C HIS A 277 4.30 7.51 7.38
N ILE A 278 3.52 8.59 7.33
CA ILE A 278 3.30 9.33 6.08
C ILE A 278 4.54 10.14 5.73
N SER A 279 5.18 10.79 6.71
CA SER A 279 6.47 11.48 6.48
C SER A 279 7.55 10.54 5.96
N LYS A 280 7.61 9.28 6.46
CA LYS A 280 8.49 8.24 5.90
C LYS A 280 8.16 7.90 4.44
N SER A 281 6.87 7.82 4.13
CA SER A 281 6.38 7.56 2.76
C SER A 281 6.78 8.70 1.82
N LEU A 282 6.59 9.96 2.23
CA LEU A 282 6.91 11.14 1.44
C LEU A 282 8.41 11.34 1.24
N ILE A 283 9.25 11.12 2.26
CA ILE A 283 10.71 11.23 2.08
C ILE A 283 11.24 10.11 1.17
N THR A 284 10.63 8.92 1.20
CA THR A 284 10.97 7.82 0.28
C THR A 284 10.57 8.17 -1.15
N LEU A 285 9.34 8.68 -1.35
CA LEU A 285 8.87 9.20 -2.63
C LEU A 285 9.82 10.28 -3.19
N TYR A 286 10.13 11.29 -2.37
CA TYR A 286 11.08 12.34 -2.72
C TYR A 286 12.43 11.75 -3.17
N SER A 287 12.97 10.80 -2.40
CA SER A 287 14.26 10.19 -2.68
C SER A 287 14.27 9.41 -4.00
N ASN A 288 13.19 8.67 -4.31
CA ASN A 288 13.08 7.95 -5.58
C ASN A 288 12.90 8.90 -6.78
N LEU A 289 12.23 10.03 -6.60
CA LEU A 289 12.11 11.09 -7.62
C LEU A 289 13.42 11.86 -7.82
N GLU A 290 14.26 11.96 -6.79
CA GLU A 290 15.59 12.57 -6.87
C GLU A 290 16.59 11.64 -7.56
N GLY A 291 16.59 10.36 -7.20
CA GLY A 291 17.55 9.38 -7.71
C GLY A 291 18.95 9.54 -7.09
N GLY A 292 19.94 8.83 -7.64
CA GLY A 292 21.33 8.91 -7.17
C GLY A 292 21.60 8.25 -5.81
N PHE A 293 20.71 7.34 -5.38
CA PHE A 293 20.89 6.52 -4.18
C PHE A 293 21.53 5.18 -4.56
N THR A 294 22.83 5.05 -4.33
CA THR A 294 23.69 3.96 -4.84
C THR A 294 24.14 2.95 -3.78
N PHE A 295 23.98 3.24 -2.49
CA PHE A 295 24.39 2.33 -1.41
C PHE A 295 23.39 1.19 -1.23
N ASP A 296 23.84 0.04 -0.72
CA ASP A 296 23.01 -1.17 -0.57
C ASP A 296 21.87 -1.01 0.45
N LYS A 297 21.98 -0.04 1.37
CA LYS A 297 21.00 0.14 2.45
C LYS A 297 20.93 1.58 2.93
N TYR A 298 19.71 2.06 3.05
CA TYR A 298 19.37 3.36 3.62
C TYR A 298 18.43 3.22 4.82
N GLU A 299 18.56 4.16 5.75
CA GLU A 299 17.79 4.24 6.98
C GLU A 299 17.24 5.66 7.15
N PHE A 300 16.08 5.77 7.81
CA PHE A 300 15.53 7.08 8.19
C PHE A 300 16.35 7.66 9.34
N GLU A 301 16.83 8.88 9.18
CA GLU A 301 17.68 9.57 10.15
C GLU A 301 17.22 11.01 10.37
N HIS A 302 17.44 11.54 11.57
CA HIS A 302 17.10 12.92 11.92
C HIS A 302 18.21 13.88 11.48
N ILE A 303 17.86 14.97 10.80
CA ILE A 303 18.82 16.03 10.45
C ILE A 303 19.34 16.72 11.71
N ILE A 304 18.43 17.26 12.51
CA ILE A 304 18.70 17.68 13.89
C ILE A 304 18.72 16.42 14.75
N PRO A 305 19.88 16.04 15.32
CA PRO A 305 20.03 14.79 16.05
C PRO A 305 19.00 14.62 17.15
N ARG A 306 18.40 13.42 17.21
CA ARG A 306 17.38 13.06 18.19
C ARG A 306 17.80 13.39 19.62
N LYS A 307 19.07 13.12 19.98
CA LYS A 307 19.62 13.35 21.32
C LYS A 307 19.55 14.82 21.75
N ILE A 308 19.82 15.75 20.83
CA ILE A 308 19.83 17.19 21.10
C ILE A 308 18.43 17.68 21.49
N VAL A 309 17.42 17.31 20.70
CA VAL A 309 16.02 17.71 20.94
C VAL A 309 15.32 16.88 22.02
N SER A 310 15.79 15.67 22.33
CA SER A 310 15.24 14.83 23.41
C SER A 310 15.74 15.20 24.80
N LYS A 311 16.90 15.87 24.88
CA LYS A 311 17.48 16.31 26.16
C LYS A 311 16.45 17.15 26.91
N ASP A 312 16.22 16.81 28.17
CA ASP A 312 15.25 17.48 29.05
C ASP A 312 13.83 17.60 28.45
N SER A 313 13.47 16.68 27.53
CA SER A 313 12.22 16.70 26.78
C SER A 313 11.94 18.04 26.06
N LYS A 314 12.99 18.73 25.59
CA LYS A 314 12.89 20.02 24.87
C LYS A 314 11.86 20.00 23.74
N TYR A 315 11.80 18.93 22.96
CA TYR A 315 10.80 18.80 21.89
C TYR A 315 9.35 18.89 22.37
N LYS A 316 9.04 18.41 23.59
CA LYS A 316 7.71 18.57 24.22
C LYS A 316 7.57 19.94 24.87
N LYS A 317 8.56 20.36 25.66
CA LYS A 317 8.54 21.63 26.40
C LYS A 317 8.31 22.83 25.47
N TYR A 318 8.87 22.76 24.29
CA TYR A 318 8.86 23.84 23.31
C TYR A 318 8.08 23.50 22.05
N ASP A 319 7.30 22.42 22.02
CA ASP A 319 6.53 22.00 20.84
C ASP A 319 7.34 21.94 19.52
N VAL A 320 8.54 21.35 19.56
CA VAL A 320 9.36 21.16 18.36
C VAL A 320 8.89 19.91 17.62
N PRO A 321 8.51 20.02 16.33
CA PRO A 321 8.04 18.89 15.54
C PRO A 321 9.20 18.03 15.00
N ALA A 322 10.03 17.53 15.91
CA ALA A 322 11.29 16.86 15.61
C ALA A 322 11.14 15.56 14.79
N GLY A 323 9.97 14.92 14.79
CA GLY A 323 9.63 13.74 14.01
C GLY A 323 8.93 14.03 12.68
N SER A 324 8.74 15.29 12.30
CA SER A 324 8.05 15.65 11.06
C SER A 324 8.97 15.61 9.84
N LEU A 325 8.37 15.57 8.63
CA LEU A 325 9.02 15.48 7.32
C LEU A 325 10.29 16.33 7.18
N GLY A 326 10.24 17.59 7.64
CA GLY A 326 11.35 18.53 7.49
C GLY A 326 12.61 18.18 8.29
N ASN A 327 12.51 17.27 9.27
CA ASN A 327 13.68 16.77 10.01
C ASN A 327 14.11 15.36 9.61
N ILE A 328 13.46 14.74 8.61
CA ILE A 328 13.78 13.39 8.15
C ILE A 328 14.69 13.43 6.92
N MET A 329 15.64 12.53 6.86
CA MET A 329 16.39 12.20 5.65
C MET A 329 16.59 10.68 5.51
N LEU A 330 16.93 10.24 4.30
CA LEU A 330 17.49 8.92 4.08
C LEU A 330 19.01 9.00 4.07
N LEU A 331 19.64 8.19 4.93
CA LEU A 331 21.10 8.14 5.06
C LEU A 331 21.56 6.70 4.93
N ASP A 332 22.68 6.49 4.25
CA ASP A 332 23.28 5.16 4.16
C ASP A 332 23.84 4.71 5.51
N GLU A 333 23.96 3.40 5.70
CA GLU A 333 24.34 2.82 6.98
C GLU A 333 25.73 3.28 7.47
N ALA A 334 26.70 3.51 6.57
CA ALA A 334 28.04 3.93 6.93
C ALA A 334 28.07 5.36 7.48
N ASN A 335 27.41 6.28 6.78
CA ASN A 335 27.26 7.65 7.23
C ASN A 335 26.37 7.75 8.48
N ASN A 336 25.32 6.92 8.59
CA ASN A 336 24.46 6.89 9.78
C ASN A 336 25.24 6.48 11.04
N LYS A 337 26.05 5.41 10.95
CA LYS A 337 26.94 4.96 12.02
C LYS A 337 27.99 6.00 12.43
N SER A 338 28.41 6.84 11.48
CA SER A 338 29.39 7.90 11.71
C SER A 338 28.75 9.13 12.35
N LYS A 339 27.55 9.50 11.89
CA LYS A 339 26.76 10.63 12.37
C LYS A 339 26.36 10.47 13.83
N LYS A 340 25.72 9.35 14.21
CA LYS A 340 25.16 9.13 15.57
C LYS A 340 24.41 10.36 16.08
N ASP A 341 24.89 10.95 17.18
CA ASP A 341 24.30 12.10 17.86
C ASP A 341 24.72 13.46 17.28
N ARG A 342 25.44 13.47 16.15
CA ARG A 342 26.02 14.66 15.53
C ARG A 342 25.32 15.03 14.22
N THR A 343 25.69 16.19 13.66
CA THR A 343 25.32 16.55 12.29
C THR A 343 26.26 15.89 11.27
N LEU A 344 25.90 15.98 9.99
CA LEU A 344 26.78 15.54 8.90
C LEU A 344 28.00 16.47 8.71
N TYR A 345 28.02 17.64 9.33
CA TYR A 345 29.19 18.52 9.32
C TYR A 345 30.20 18.20 10.44
N ASP A 346 29.75 17.53 11.50
CA ASP A 346 30.55 17.26 12.70
C ASP A 346 31.03 15.80 12.77
N LEU A 347 31.19 15.15 11.62
CA LEU A 347 31.64 13.76 11.56
C LEU A 347 33.02 13.58 12.21
N LYS A 348 33.35 12.33 12.55
CA LYS A 348 34.66 12.01 13.11
C LYS A 348 35.77 12.40 12.12
N PRO A 349 36.93 12.90 12.59
CA PRO A 349 38.09 13.15 11.74
C PRO A 349 38.41 11.93 10.86
N GLY A 350 38.59 12.16 9.56
CA GLY A 350 38.81 11.10 8.57
C GLY A 350 37.53 10.51 7.95
N THR A 351 36.34 10.99 8.33
CA THR A 351 35.07 10.65 7.67
C THR A 351 34.55 11.87 6.89
N TYR A 352 34.13 11.66 5.65
CA TYR A 352 33.60 12.72 4.78
C TYR A 352 32.25 12.28 4.21
N VAL A 353 31.29 13.20 4.17
CA VAL A 353 30.02 13.02 3.46
C VAL A 353 30.17 13.62 2.08
N GLU A 354 29.91 12.84 1.05
CA GLU A 354 29.87 13.35 -0.32
C GLU A 354 28.86 14.50 -0.43
N GLU A 355 29.27 15.62 -1.04
CA GLU A 355 28.43 16.82 -1.22
C GLU A 355 27.08 16.49 -1.87
N LYS A 356 27.06 15.54 -2.81
CA LYS A 356 25.84 15.03 -3.45
C LYS A 356 24.81 14.49 -2.46
N ILE A 357 25.23 13.95 -1.31
CA ILE A 357 24.32 13.47 -0.26
C ILE A 357 23.61 14.66 0.40
N LEU A 358 24.33 15.76 0.60
CA LEU A 358 23.79 16.98 1.19
C LEU A 358 22.79 17.63 0.23
N GLU A 359 23.18 17.79 -1.04
CA GLU A 359 22.32 18.35 -2.10
C GLU A 359 21.03 17.55 -2.28
N ARG A 360 21.14 16.23 -2.53
CA ARG A 360 19.97 15.38 -2.77
C ARG A 360 19.02 15.32 -1.59
N SER A 361 19.53 15.50 -0.37
CA SER A 361 18.73 15.44 0.85
C SER A 361 18.15 16.79 1.24
N ILE A 362 18.36 17.87 0.47
CA ILE A 362 18.04 19.25 0.87
C ILE A 362 18.60 19.49 2.28
N TYR A 363 19.86 19.09 2.50
CA TYR A 363 20.48 19.19 3.81
C TYR A 363 20.79 20.67 4.08
N PRO A 364 20.44 21.21 5.26
CA PRO A 364 20.68 22.62 5.57
C PRO A 364 22.16 22.99 5.50
N SER A 365 22.41 24.28 5.27
CA SER A 365 23.76 24.85 5.37
C SER A 365 24.35 24.66 6.77
N HIS A 366 25.68 24.62 6.85
CA HIS A 366 26.40 24.52 8.12
C HIS A 366 25.96 25.61 9.10
N GLN A 367 25.91 26.87 8.64
CA GLN A 367 25.51 28.01 9.45
C GLN A 367 24.09 27.85 10.01
N THR A 368 23.14 27.42 9.18
CA THR A 368 21.75 27.18 9.61
C THR A 368 21.69 26.12 10.71
N LEU A 369 22.43 25.02 10.57
CA LEU A 369 22.44 23.97 11.60
C LEU A 369 23.10 24.41 12.90
N VAL A 370 24.21 25.12 12.83
CA VAL A 370 24.88 25.68 14.02
C VAL A 370 23.91 26.57 14.78
N GLU A 371 23.23 27.49 14.10
CA GLU A 371 22.27 28.40 14.73
C GLU A 371 21.07 27.68 15.35
N VAL A 372 20.55 26.63 14.69
CA VAL A 372 19.46 25.81 15.21
C VAL A 372 19.91 25.01 16.44
N ILE A 373 21.09 24.41 16.41
CA ILE A 373 21.62 23.63 17.53
C ILE A 373 21.91 24.54 18.72
N GLU A 374 22.56 25.68 18.51
CA GLU A 374 22.80 26.67 19.56
C GLU A 374 21.50 27.20 20.17
N GLU A 375 20.45 27.40 19.37
CA GLU A 375 19.13 27.78 19.86
C GLU A 375 18.56 26.70 20.78
N ILE A 376 18.61 25.43 20.36
CA ILE A 376 18.10 24.29 21.14
C ILE A 376 18.89 24.11 22.43
N GLU A 377 20.21 24.18 22.38
CA GLU A 377 21.07 23.97 23.53
C GLU A 377 20.90 25.07 24.58
N ASN A 378 20.81 26.32 24.14
CA ASN A 378 20.67 27.49 25.02
C ASN A 378 19.21 27.89 25.30
N GLU A 379 18.22 27.12 24.82
CA GLU A 379 16.78 27.38 25.01
C GLU A 379 16.34 28.80 24.56
N LYS A 380 17.00 29.35 23.54
CA LYS A 380 16.77 30.72 23.07
C LYS A 380 15.43 30.82 22.32
N ASN A 381 14.75 31.96 22.46
CA ASN A 381 13.60 32.36 21.65
C ASN A 381 12.51 31.27 21.48
N ASN A 382 12.24 30.45 22.51
CA ASN A 382 11.23 29.38 22.46
C ASN A 382 11.43 28.43 21.24
N LEU A 383 12.69 28.22 20.82
CA LEU A 383 13.09 27.37 19.70
C LEU A 383 12.43 27.72 18.36
N THR A 384 12.17 29.01 18.13
CA THR A 384 11.47 29.49 16.94
C THR A 384 12.23 29.19 15.64
N ARG A 385 13.56 29.30 15.63
CA ARG A 385 14.37 28.99 14.42
C ARG A 385 14.30 27.51 14.11
N SER A 386 14.37 26.66 15.12
CA SER A 386 14.28 25.21 14.99
C SER A 386 12.95 24.79 14.35
N LYS A 387 11.84 25.34 14.84
CA LYS A 387 10.51 25.09 14.25
C LYS A 387 10.42 25.57 12.80
N LYS A 388 10.87 26.81 12.54
CA LYS A 388 10.82 27.42 11.21
C LYS A 388 11.69 26.66 10.21
N PHE A 389 12.86 26.18 10.63
CA PHE A 389 13.72 25.34 9.80
C PHE A 389 13.00 24.05 9.40
N ILE A 390 12.44 23.31 10.37
CA ILE A 390 11.72 22.06 10.10
C ILE A 390 10.53 22.33 9.17
N GLU A 391 9.75 23.37 9.44
CA GLU A 391 8.62 23.73 8.58
C GLU A 391 9.06 24.07 7.15
N ASN A 392 10.04 24.97 6.99
CA ASN A 392 10.50 25.41 5.67
C ASN A 392 11.04 24.26 4.83
N ARG A 393 11.89 23.40 5.41
CA ARG A 393 12.43 22.24 4.68
C ARG A 393 11.34 21.24 4.32
N GLY A 394 10.36 21.02 5.19
CA GLY A 394 9.22 20.15 4.88
C GLY A 394 8.39 20.67 3.70
N ARG A 395 8.16 21.98 3.63
CA ARG A 395 7.51 22.63 2.46
C ARG A 395 8.35 22.46 1.19
N GLU A 396 9.65 22.67 1.28
CA GLU A 396 10.57 22.53 0.14
C GLU A 396 10.56 21.10 -0.44
N ILE A 397 10.57 20.08 0.43
CA ILE A 397 10.42 18.67 0.02
C ILE A 397 9.10 18.48 -0.74
N ILE A 398 7.98 18.99 -0.21
CA ILE A 398 6.66 18.86 -0.85
C ILE A 398 6.64 19.52 -2.22
N THR A 399 7.11 20.77 -2.33
CA THR A 399 7.17 21.49 -3.61
C THR A 399 8.09 20.77 -4.61
N SER A 400 9.17 20.15 -4.15
CA SER A 400 10.06 19.34 -5.00
C SER A 400 9.40 18.04 -5.48
N ILE A 401 8.72 17.31 -4.58
CA ILE A 401 7.91 16.11 -4.94
C ILE A 401 6.92 16.47 -6.04
N VAL A 402 6.11 17.51 -5.82
CA VAL A 402 5.08 17.93 -6.77
C VAL A 402 5.72 18.35 -8.09
N SER A 403 6.77 19.17 -8.06
CA SER A 403 7.42 19.64 -9.29
C SER A 403 8.04 18.50 -10.09
N LYS A 404 8.53 17.43 -9.46
CA LYS A 404 9.07 16.25 -10.14
C LYS A 404 7.99 15.29 -10.64
N LEU A 405 6.87 15.16 -9.94
CA LEU A 405 5.74 14.33 -10.39
C LEU A 405 5.05 14.86 -11.66
N TYR A 406 5.18 16.15 -11.96
CA TYR A 406 4.58 16.81 -13.12
C TYR A 406 5.58 17.18 -14.23
N LYS A 407 6.84 16.71 -14.12
CA LYS A 407 7.83 16.75 -15.21
C LYS A 407 7.69 15.50 -16.06
#